data_AF-A0AB35WUU8-F1
#
_entry.id   AF-A0AB35WUU8-F1
#
_cell.length_a   1.000
_cell.length_b   1.000
_cell.length_c   1.000
_cell.angle_alpha   90.00
_cell.angle_beta   90.00
_cell.angle_gamma   90.00
#
_symmetry.space_group_name_H-M   'P 1'
#
loop_
_entity.id
_entity.type
_entity.pdbx_description
1 polymer ?
#
loop_
_entity_poly.entity_id
_entity_poly.type
_entity_poly.pdbx_seq_one_letter_code
_entity_poly.pdbx_strand_id
1 'polypeptide(L)'
;SRLDAGLTVSKENEALTINGVTFDFSRLAEGSTLPADSVGSGFVIAPVERMSGRLVLTLMLPHAADASESVRFPVDIHDAADGPVHLPGLDIDPAQPIATNGVIDWSQVVTQEMKAQAAIDQHRALVVAEAAARRAVADSAIDPLQDAVDLDEATEAEAAELKAWKKYRIALIRVPDQPGYPDTIDWPAPPA
;
A
#
# COMPACT_ATOMS: atom_id res chain seq x y z
N SER A 1 -17.57 -16.13 -13.52
CA SER A 1 -18.45 -17.23 -13.09
C SER A 1 -19.42 -16.69 -12.06
N ARG A 2 -20.74 -16.82 -12.28
CA ARG A 2 -21.77 -16.41 -11.29
C ARG A 2 -21.67 -17.38 -10.11
N LEU A 3 -21.40 -16.86 -8.91
CA LEU A 3 -21.54 -17.61 -7.67
C LEU A 3 -23.03 -17.63 -7.34
N ASP A 4 -23.75 -18.65 -7.81
CA ASP A 4 -25.14 -18.94 -7.41
C ASP A 4 -25.22 -19.57 -6.00
N ALA A 5 -24.11 -19.61 -5.27
CA ALA A 5 -24.04 -20.09 -3.89
C ALA A 5 -24.41 -18.96 -2.93
N GLY A 6 -25.40 -19.20 -2.07
CA GLY A 6 -25.69 -18.32 -0.94
C GLY A 6 -24.44 -18.09 -0.08
N LEU A 7 -24.36 -16.93 0.55
CA LEU A 7 -23.30 -16.57 1.48
C LEU A 7 -23.87 -16.54 2.90
N THR A 8 -23.39 -17.41 3.76
CA THR A 8 -23.65 -17.38 5.20
C THR A 8 -22.37 -17.04 5.94
N VAL A 9 -22.48 -16.14 6.90
CA VAL A 9 -21.36 -15.68 7.73
C VAL A 9 -21.79 -15.69 9.19
N SER A 10 -20.98 -16.30 10.05
CA SER A 10 -21.09 -16.10 11.51
C SER A 10 -19.74 -15.75 12.10
N LYS A 11 -19.79 -14.97 13.17
CA LYS A 11 -18.63 -14.56 13.95
C LYS A 11 -18.64 -15.29 15.29
N GLU A 12 -17.48 -15.74 15.74
CA GLU A 12 -17.25 -16.17 17.11
C GLU A 12 -15.89 -15.63 17.57
N ASN A 13 -15.90 -14.62 18.44
CA ASN A 13 -14.70 -13.88 18.84
C ASN A 13 -13.95 -13.31 17.62
N GLU A 14 -12.79 -13.90 17.31
CA GLU A 14 -11.90 -13.51 16.19
C GLU A 14 -11.92 -14.54 15.05
N ALA A 15 -12.82 -15.52 15.14
CA ALA A 15 -13.06 -16.49 14.09
C ALA A 15 -14.29 -16.09 13.26
N LEU A 16 -14.18 -16.26 11.95
CA LEU A 16 -15.28 -16.06 11.01
C LEU A 16 -15.58 -17.37 10.30
N THR A 17 -16.82 -17.84 10.39
CA THR A 17 -17.30 -19.00 9.64
C THR A 17 -18.01 -18.52 8.39
N ILE A 18 -17.47 -18.85 7.22
CA ILE A 18 -18.03 -18.52 5.91
C ILE A 18 -18.47 -19.81 5.24
N ASN A 19 -19.75 -19.95 4.93
CA ASN A 19 -20.31 -21.14 4.26
C ASN A 19 -19.88 -22.48 4.92
N GLY A 20 -19.83 -22.52 6.25
CA GLY A 20 -19.45 -23.71 7.02
C GLY A 20 -17.94 -23.97 7.12
N VAL A 21 -17.09 -23.01 6.74
CA VAL A 21 -15.64 -23.09 6.95
C VAL A 21 -15.20 -21.97 7.90
N THR A 22 -14.63 -22.34 9.04
CA THR A 22 -14.17 -21.42 10.09
C THR A 22 -12.72 -21.02 9.87
N PHE A 23 -12.48 -19.72 9.80
CA PHE A 23 -11.16 -19.09 9.70
C PHE A 23 -10.88 -18.34 11.00
N ASP A 24 -9.87 -18.79 11.76
CA ASP A 24 -9.48 -18.18 13.03
C ASP A 24 -8.40 -17.12 12.81
N PHE A 25 -8.74 -15.84 12.97
CA PHE A 25 -7.83 -14.72 12.76
C PHE A 25 -7.12 -14.24 14.05
N SER A 26 -7.22 -15.00 15.15
CA SER A 26 -6.62 -14.63 16.44
C SER A 26 -5.09 -14.44 16.40
N ARG A 27 -4.42 -15.02 15.41
CA ARG A 27 -2.98 -14.89 15.20
C ARG A 27 -2.56 -13.61 14.48
N LEU A 28 -3.49 -12.85 13.91
CA LEU A 28 -3.16 -11.60 13.21
C LEU A 28 -2.85 -10.52 14.26
N ALA A 29 -1.59 -10.11 14.35
CA ALA A 29 -1.16 -9.08 15.30
C ALA A 29 -1.63 -7.67 14.90
N GLU A 30 -1.67 -6.75 15.87
CA GLU A 30 -2.00 -5.34 15.63
C GLU A 30 -1.12 -4.72 14.55
N GLY A 31 -1.72 -3.91 13.67
CA GLY A 31 -1.04 -3.25 12.55
C GLY A 31 -0.59 -4.19 11.42
N SER A 32 -0.81 -5.50 11.55
CA SER A 32 -0.44 -6.49 10.55
C SER A 32 -1.54 -6.69 9.50
N THR A 33 -1.12 -7.13 8.32
CA THR A 33 -1.97 -7.38 7.17
C THR A 33 -1.77 -8.81 6.69
N LEU A 34 -2.86 -9.56 6.54
CA LEU A 34 -2.91 -10.90 5.94
C LEU A 34 -3.49 -10.78 4.52
N PRO A 35 -2.75 -11.19 3.47
CA PRO A 35 -3.28 -11.17 2.11
C PRO A 35 -4.56 -12.00 1.95
N ALA A 36 -5.47 -11.55 1.08
CA ALA A 36 -6.75 -12.22 0.85
C ALA A 36 -6.58 -13.69 0.43
N ASP A 37 -5.64 -13.94 -0.50
CA ASP A 37 -5.34 -15.27 -1.03
C ASP A 37 -4.85 -16.25 0.05
N SER A 38 -4.31 -15.73 1.16
CA SER A 38 -3.82 -16.53 2.28
C SER A 38 -4.94 -17.04 3.21
N VAL A 39 -6.15 -16.48 3.13
CA VAL A 39 -7.28 -16.95 3.94
C VAL A 39 -7.82 -18.28 3.44
N GLY A 40 -7.66 -18.59 2.15
CA GLY A 40 -8.19 -19.81 1.54
C GLY A 40 -9.71 -19.78 1.30
N SER A 41 -10.32 -18.59 1.32
CA SER A 41 -11.74 -18.37 1.03
C SER A 41 -11.91 -17.47 -0.19
N GLY A 42 -12.64 -17.94 -1.22
CA GLY A 42 -12.94 -17.13 -2.40
C GLY A 42 -13.89 -15.94 -2.16
N PHE A 43 -14.44 -15.83 -0.94
CA PHE A 43 -15.28 -14.70 -0.54
C PHE A 43 -14.48 -13.57 0.10
N VAL A 44 -13.27 -13.81 0.62
CA VAL A 44 -12.39 -12.73 1.11
C VAL A 44 -11.62 -12.17 -0.08
N ILE A 45 -11.88 -10.92 -0.43
CA ILE A 45 -11.38 -10.32 -1.68
C ILE A 45 -10.39 -9.17 -1.48
N ALA A 46 -10.17 -8.76 -0.23
CA ALA A 46 -9.17 -7.77 0.14
C ALA A 46 -8.35 -8.29 1.33
N PRO A 47 -7.13 -7.77 1.54
CA PRO A 47 -6.34 -8.13 2.70
C PRO A 47 -7.11 -7.93 4.01
N VAL A 48 -6.93 -8.86 4.94
CA VAL A 48 -7.45 -8.76 6.30
C VAL A 48 -6.46 -7.96 7.12
N GLU A 49 -6.91 -6.90 7.78
CA GLU A 49 -6.04 -6.04 8.57
C GLU A 49 -6.51 -6.01 10.02
N ARG A 50 -5.55 -5.90 10.94
CA ARG A 50 -5.86 -5.52 12.32
C ARG A 50 -5.48 -4.06 12.55
N MET A 51 -6.47 -3.26 12.89
CA MET A 51 -6.31 -1.82 13.11
C MET A 51 -7.07 -1.39 14.36
N SER A 52 -6.39 -0.75 15.31
CA SER A 52 -6.94 -0.31 16.59
C SER A 52 -7.64 -1.45 17.35
N GLY A 53 -7.03 -2.63 17.36
CA GLY A 53 -7.56 -3.84 17.99
C GLY A 53 -8.68 -4.55 17.23
N ARG A 54 -9.16 -3.99 16.11
CA ARG A 54 -10.29 -4.52 15.33
C ARG A 54 -9.81 -5.20 14.05
N LEU A 55 -10.42 -6.33 13.73
CA LEU A 55 -10.26 -6.99 12.44
C LEU A 55 -11.13 -6.30 11.40
N VAL A 56 -10.52 -5.95 10.26
CA VAL A 56 -11.18 -5.36 9.10
C VAL A 56 -10.97 -6.32 7.93
N LEU A 57 -12.08 -6.72 7.29
CA LEU A 57 -12.09 -7.65 6.17
C LEU A 57 -13.17 -7.27 5.17
N THR A 58 -12.91 -7.52 3.90
CA THR A 58 -13.86 -7.24 2.81
C THR A 58 -14.32 -8.56 2.20
N LEU A 59 -15.63 -8.76 2.19
CA LEU A 59 -16.27 -9.94 1.63
C LEU A 59 -16.94 -9.60 0.28
N MET A 60 -16.86 -10.53 -0.66
CA MET A 60 -17.68 -10.51 -1.88
C MET A 60 -19.10 -10.95 -1.53
N LEU A 61 -20.07 -10.05 -1.65
CA LEU A 61 -21.49 -10.42 -1.50
C LEU A 61 -22.05 -10.86 -2.86
N PRO A 62 -22.52 -12.13 -3.02
CA PRO A 62 -23.26 -12.52 -4.21
C PRO A 62 -24.61 -11.82 -4.22
N HIS A 63 -24.98 -11.24 -5.37
CA HIS A 63 -26.28 -10.60 -5.54
C HIS A 63 -26.87 -10.86 -6.93
N ALA A 64 -28.19 -10.79 -7.05
CA ALA A 64 -28.89 -10.88 -8.33
C ALA A 64 -28.67 -9.62 -9.19
N ALA A 65 -28.90 -9.72 -10.50
CA ALA A 65 -28.72 -8.59 -11.42
C ALA A 65 -29.68 -7.42 -11.13
N ASP A 66 -30.84 -7.73 -10.56
CA ASP A 66 -31.91 -6.81 -10.15
C ASP A 66 -31.87 -6.46 -8.65
N ALA A 67 -30.77 -6.78 -7.95
CA ALA A 67 -30.60 -6.44 -6.54
C ALA A 67 -30.69 -4.92 -6.29
N SER A 68 -31.24 -4.56 -5.13
CA SER A 68 -31.36 -3.15 -4.72
C SER A 68 -30.00 -2.47 -4.63
N GLU A 69 -29.99 -1.14 -4.69
CA GLU A 69 -28.77 -0.35 -4.54
C GLU A 69 -28.05 -0.63 -3.22
N SER A 70 -28.79 -0.78 -2.11
CA SER A 70 -28.25 -1.13 -0.80
C SER A 70 -27.55 -2.50 -0.73
N VAL A 71 -27.82 -3.39 -1.68
CA VAL A 71 -27.16 -4.70 -1.80
C VAL A 71 -25.96 -4.62 -2.74
N ARG A 72 -26.06 -3.83 -3.81
CA ARG A 72 -24.95 -3.58 -4.76
C ARG A 72 -23.85 -2.69 -4.17
N PHE A 73 -24.23 -1.82 -3.25
CA PHE A 73 -23.37 -0.89 -2.52
C PHE A 73 -23.67 -1.01 -1.02
N PRO A 74 -23.25 -2.12 -0.39
CA PRO A 74 -23.48 -2.34 1.02
C PRO A 74 -22.75 -1.30 1.87
N VAL A 75 -23.34 -0.94 3.00
CA VAL A 75 -22.68 -0.14 4.03
C VAL A 75 -21.77 -1.04 4.88
N ASP A 76 -20.72 -0.47 5.44
CA ASP A 76 -19.83 -1.19 6.34
C ASP A 76 -20.56 -1.67 7.60
N ILE A 77 -20.27 -2.90 8.02
CA ILE A 77 -20.76 -3.47 9.27
C ILE A 77 -19.68 -3.27 10.33
N HIS A 78 -19.99 -2.49 11.36
CA HIS A 78 -19.07 -2.25 12.48
C HIS A 78 -19.49 -3.06 13.70
N ASP A 79 -18.49 -3.53 14.46
CA ASP A 79 -18.66 -4.18 15.76
C ASP A 79 -19.73 -5.31 15.77
N ALA A 80 -19.71 -6.15 14.72
CA ALA A 80 -20.64 -7.27 14.58
C ALA A 80 -20.64 -8.15 15.85
N ALA A 81 -21.83 -8.48 16.35
CA ALA A 81 -21.99 -9.39 17.49
C ALA A 81 -21.58 -10.82 17.12
N ASP A 82 -21.25 -11.63 18.11
CA ASP A 82 -21.06 -13.06 17.91
C ASP A 82 -22.39 -13.73 17.52
N GLY A 83 -22.30 -14.76 16.69
CA GLY A 83 -23.41 -15.42 16.04
C GLY A 83 -23.53 -15.07 14.55
N PRO A 84 -24.69 -15.35 13.93
CA PRO A 84 -24.93 -15.05 12.52
C PRO A 84 -24.81 -13.55 12.22
N VAL A 85 -24.03 -13.22 11.20
CA VAL A 85 -23.84 -11.84 10.73
C VAL A 85 -24.93 -11.52 9.71
N HIS A 86 -25.67 -10.44 9.96
CA HIS A 86 -26.70 -9.94 9.04
C HIS A 86 -26.04 -9.25 7.84
N LEU A 87 -26.10 -9.88 6.67
CA LEU A 87 -25.58 -9.31 5.41
C LEU A 87 -26.71 -8.69 4.58
N PRO A 88 -26.48 -7.55 3.90
CA PRO A 88 -27.48 -6.93 3.04
C PRO A 88 -27.98 -7.88 1.94
N GLY A 89 -29.31 -8.06 1.86
CA GLY A 89 -29.94 -8.85 0.81
C GLY A 89 -29.82 -10.38 0.94
N LEU A 90 -29.32 -10.86 2.08
CA LEU A 90 -29.17 -12.29 2.35
C LEU A 90 -29.92 -12.66 3.63
N ASP A 91 -30.75 -13.70 3.56
CA ASP A 91 -31.43 -14.25 4.72
C ASP A 91 -30.43 -15.00 5.61
N ILE A 92 -30.64 -14.93 6.92
CA ILE A 92 -29.89 -15.77 7.86
C ILE A 92 -30.47 -17.17 7.80
N ASP A 93 -29.64 -18.14 7.46
CA ASP A 93 -29.97 -19.55 7.65
C ASP A 93 -29.70 -19.94 9.12
N PRO A 94 -30.75 -20.24 9.93
CA PRO A 94 -30.57 -20.66 11.31
C PRO A 94 -29.92 -22.04 11.44
N ALA A 95 -29.92 -22.85 10.39
CA ALA A 95 -29.26 -24.15 10.35
C ALA A 95 -27.84 -23.99 9.79
N GLN A 96 -26.89 -23.65 10.66
CA GLN A 96 -25.49 -23.60 10.23
C GLN A 96 -25.01 -25.03 9.90
N PRO A 97 -24.42 -25.27 8.72
CA PRO A 97 -23.76 -26.54 8.43
C PRO A 97 -22.65 -26.79 9.47
N ILE A 98 -22.32 -28.07 9.70
CA ILE A 98 -21.23 -28.45 10.60
C ILE A 98 -19.96 -27.73 10.12
N ALA A 99 -19.44 -26.85 10.96
CA ALA A 99 -18.28 -26.05 10.61
C ALA A 99 -17.03 -26.93 10.54
N THR A 100 -16.30 -26.80 9.44
CA THR A 100 -14.95 -27.36 9.28
C THR A 100 -13.92 -26.26 9.47
N ASN A 101 -12.70 -26.59 9.87
CA ASN A 101 -11.64 -25.60 10.00
C ASN A 101 -11.00 -25.31 8.63
N GLY A 102 -10.97 -24.04 8.25
CA GLY A 102 -10.18 -23.54 7.14
C GLY A 102 -8.69 -23.47 7.49
N VAL A 103 -7.84 -23.39 6.46
CA VAL A 103 -6.39 -23.26 6.61
C VAL A 103 -5.97 -21.88 6.14
N ILE A 104 -5.51 -21.06 7.08
CA ILE A 104 -4.89 -19.76 6.77
C ILE A 104 -3.39 -19.96 6.59
N ASP A 105 -2.86 -19.48 5.47
CA ASP A 105 -1.41 -19.41 5.23
C ASP A 105 -0.80 -18.21 5.95
N TRP A 106 -0.39 -18.43 7.19
CA TRP A 106 0.26 -17.43 8.03
C TRP A 106 1.67 -17.04 7.56
N SER A 107 2.28 -17.76 6.60
CA SER A 107 3.61 -17.42 6.09
C SER A 107 3.66 -16.12 5.28
N GLN A 108 2.49 -15.63 4.86
CA GLN A 108 2.33 -14.44 4.00
C GLN A 108 1.94 -13.19 4.79
N VAL A 109 1.88 -13.24 6.13
CA VAL A 109 1.54 -12.05 6.92
C VAL A 109 2.61 -10.98 6.77
N VAL A 110 2.16 -9.77 6.44
CA VAL A 110 2.99 -8.58 6.47
C VAL A 110 2.82 -7.93 7.83
N THR A 111 3.90 -7.94 8.63
CA THR A 111 3.86 -7.36 9.98
C THR A 111 3.88 -5.84 9.94
N GLN A 112 3.46 -5.21 11.03
CA GLN A 112 3.56 -3.75 11.20
C GLN A 112 5.00 -3.24 11.00
N GLU A 113 6.00 -3.99 11.50
CA GLU A 113 7.42 -3.67 11.32
C GLU A 113 7.83 -3.71 9.84
N MET A 114 7.43 -4.76 9.10
CA MET A 114 7.71 -4.85 7.67
C MET A 114 7.07 -3.70 6.88
N LYS A 115 5.83 -3.31 7.21
CA LYS A 115 5.16 -2.15 6.60
C LYS A 115 5.93 -0.85 6.91
N ALA A 116 6.38 -0.67 8.14
CA ALA A 116 7.17 0.49 8.53
C ALA A 116 8.50 0.57 7.77
N GLN A 117 9.21 -0.56 7.66
CA GLN A 117 10.47 -0.63 6.91
C GLN A 117 10.24 -0.34 5.41
N ALA A 118 9.20 -0.91 4.81
CA ALA A 118 8.84 -0.65 3.42
C ALA A 118 8.50 0.83 3.18
N ALA A 119 7.82 1.48 4.12
CA ALA A 119 7.51 2.91 4.05
C ALA A 119 8.79 3.77 4.10
N ILE A 120 9.76 3.42 4.97
CA ILE A 120 11.06 4.08 5.03
C ILE A 120 11.83 3.91 3.72
N ASP A 121 11.87 2.68 3.20
CA ASP A 121 12.58 2.37 1.96
C ASP A 121 11.94 3.09 0.76
N GLN A 122 10.61 3.14 0.70
CA GLN A 122 9.87 3.90 -0.30
C GLN A 122 10.16 5.39 -0.20
N HIS A 123 10.17 5.97 1.00
CA HIS A 123 10.49 7.37 1.20
C HIS A 123 11.92 7.69 0.73
N ARG A 124 12.89 6.85 1.11
CA ARG A 124 14.28 6.97 0.65
C ARG A 124 14.39 6.88 -0.87
N ALA A 125 13.64 5.97 -1.50
CA ALA A 125 13.64 5.82 -2.96
C ALA A 125 13.11 7.08 -3.67
N LEU A 126 12.06 7.71 -3.15
CA LEU A 126 11.53 8.97 -3.68
C LEU A 126 12.56 10.10 -3.60
N VAL A 127 13.25 10.22 -2.46
CA VAL A 127 14.32 11.19 -2.27
C VAL A 127 15.47 10.97 -3.27
N VAL A 128 15.89 9.72 -3.47
CA VAL A 128 16.93 9.37 -4.45
C VAL A 128 16.49 9.71 -5.88
N ALA A 129 15.23 9.45 -6.22
CA ALA A 129 14.66 9.78 -7.52
C ALA A 129 14.63 11.30 -7.77
N GLU A 130 14.24 12.10 -6.78
CA GLU A 130 14.28 13.56 -6.85
C GLU A 130 15.71 14.09 -7.06
N ALA A 131 16.68 13.57 -6.30
CA ALA A 131 18.10 13.93 -6.48
C ALA A 131 18.63 13.53 -7.87
N ALA A 132 18.17 12.41 -8.43
CA ALA A 132 18.50 11.99 -9.78
C ALA A 132 17.87 12.91 -10.84
N ALA A 133 16.60 13.28 -10.70
CA ALA A 133 15.91 14.18 -11.61
C ALA A 133 16.58 15.56 -11.67
N ARG A 134 16.95 16.13 -10.52
CA ARG A 134 17.70 17.41 -10.46
C ARG A 134 19.08 17.33 -11.09
N ARG A 135 19.78 16.19 -10.95
CA ARG A 135 21.07 15.97 -11.60
C ARG A 135 20.92 15.88 -13.12
N ALA A 136 19.88 15.24 -13.63
CA ALA A 136 19.60 15.18 -15.07
C ALA A 136 19.37 16.58 -15.66
N VAL A 137 18.67 17.47 -14.94
CA VAL A 137 18.54 18.89 -15.34
C VAL A 137 19.90 19.59 -15.37
N ALA A 138 20.72 19.37 -14.32
CA ALA A 138 22.06 19.95 -14.28
C ALA A 138 22.95 19.44 -15.41
N ASP A 139 22.90 18.15 -15.75
CA ASP A 139 23.65 17.56 -16.86
C ASP A 139 23.22 18.19 -18.19
N SER A 140 21.91 18.31 -18.44
CA SER A 140 21.39 18.96 -19.66
C SER A 140 21.77 20.44 -19.79
N ALA A 141 21.99 21.16 -18.68
CA ALA A 141 22.47 22.54 -18.69
C ALA A 141 24.00 22.63 -18.86
N ILE A 142 24.74 21.67 -18.29
CA ILE A 142 26.20 21.59 -18.36
C ILE A 142 26.68 21.28 -19.77
N ASP A 143 26.02 20.35 -20.47
CA ASP A 143 26.47 19.85 -21.78
C ASP A 143 26.77 20.98 -22.80
N PRO A 144 25.83 21.88 -23.15
CA PRO A 144 26.12 22.94 -24.13
C PRO A 144 27.15 23.96 -23.65
N LEU A 145 27.19 24.26 -22.35
CA LEU A 145 28.19 25.17 -21.77
C LEU A 145 29.59 24.55 -21.78
N GLN A 146 29.67 23.24 -21.58
CA GLN A 146 30.91 22.48 -21.67
C GLN A 146 31.41 22.46 -23.11
N ASP A 147 30.53 22.22 -24.09
CA ASP A 147 30.89 22.27 -25.52
C ASP A 147 31.48 23.63 -25.91
N ALA A 148 30.87 24.74 -25.48
CA ALA A 148 31.38 26.09 -25.73
C ALA A 148 32.79 26.30 -25.14
N VAL A 149 33.04 25.77 -23.94
CA VAL A 149 34.37 25.84 -23.30
C VAL A 149 35.38 24.97 -24.05
N ASP A 150 34.99 23.76 -24.44
CA ASP A 150 35.85 22.80 -25.14
C ASP A 150 36.22 23.26 -26.56
N LEU A 151 35.39 24.10 -27.18
CA LEU A 151 35.64 24.75 -28.46
C LEU A 151 36.35 26.12 -28.35
N ASP A 152 36.70 26.55 -27.13
CA ASP A 152 37.24 27.88 -26.84
C ASP A 152 36.31 29.04 -27.31
N GLU A 153 35.01 28.78 -27.43
CA GLU A 153 33.96 29.74 -27.85
C GLU A 153 33.18 30.34 -26.67
N ALA A 154 33.36 29.82 -25.46
CA ALA A 154 32.63 30.27 -24.27
C ALA A 154 32.93 31.72 -23.90
N THR A 155 31.86 32.49 -23.68
CA THR A 155 31.94 33.79 -23.03
C THR A 155 32.28 33.66 -21.54
N GLU A 156 32.75 34.75 -20.91
CA GLU A 156 32.98 34.78 -19.46
C GLU A 156 31.72 34.44 -18.65
N ALA A 157 30.54 34.84 -19.15
CA ALA A 157 29.26 34.54 -18.53
C ALA A 157 28.94 33.03 -18.58
N GLU A 158 29.12 32.39 -19.73
CA GLU A 158 28.91 30.94 -19.89
C GLU A 158 29.90 30.12 -19.04
N ALA A 159 31.16 30.56 -18.97
CA ALA A 159 32.15 29.91 -18.10
C ALA A 159 31.80 30.03 -16.60
N ALA A 160 31.26 31.18 -16.18
CA ALA A 160 30.76 31.38 -14.82
C ALA A 160 29.53 30.50 -14.53
N GLU A 161 28.60 30.43 -15.49
CA GLU A 161 27.37 29.61 -15.42
C GLU A 161 27.71 28.12 -15.34
N LEU A 162 28.63 27.64 -16.18
CA LEU A 162 29.13 26.25 -16.15
C LEU A 162 29.67 25.88 -14.76
N LYS A 163 30.42 26.80 -14.14
CA LYS A 163 30.95 26.60 -12.79
C LYS A 163 29.83 26.56 -11.74
N ALA A 164 28.78 27.36 -11.89
CA ALA A 164 27.62 27.34 -11.01
C ALA A 164 26.87 26.00 -11.11
N TRP A 165 26.56 25.54 -12.32
CA TRP A 165 25.91 24.25 -12.56
C TRP A 165 26.74 23.06 -12.06
N LYS A 166 28.06 23.07 -12.27
CA LYS A 166 28.93 22.02 -11.73
C LYS A 166 28.92 21.98 -10.20
N LYS A 167 28.93 23.15 -9.52
CA LYS A 167 28.78 23.23 -8.05
C LYS A 167 27.43 22.70 -7.58
N TYR A 168 26.36 23.07 -8.28
CA TYR A 168 25.00 22.58 -8.02
C TYR A 168 24.93 21.05 -8.12
N ARG A 169 25.44 20.46 -9.21
CA ARG A 169 25.50 19.00 -9.40
C ARG A 169 26.29 18.30 -8.29
N ILE A 170 27.42 18.86 -7.86
CA ILE A 170 28.20 18.32 -6.73
C ILE A 170 27.40 18.41 -5.43
N ALA A 171 26.69 19.51 -5.18
CA ALA A 171 25.84 19.65 -4.00
C ALA A 171 24.72 18.60 -3.98
N LEU A 172 24.10 18.31 -5.14
CA LEU A 172 23.11 17.23 -5.27
C LEU A 172 23.69 15.84 -4.97
N ILE A 173 24.92 15.56 -5.40
CA ILE A 173 25.61 14.29 -5.10
C ILE A 173 25.85 14.12 -3.59
N ARG A 174 26.03 15.22 -2.86
CA ARG A 174 26.28 15.25 -1.41
C ARG A 174 25.00 15.34 -0.57
N VAL A 175 23.82 15.30 -1.17
CA VAL A 175 22.54 15.28 -0.43
C VAL A 175 22.50 14.16 0.63
N PRO A 176 22.98 12.93 0.37
CA PRO A 176 23.03 11.87 1.39
C PRO A 176 23.93 12.19 2.60
N ASP A 177 24.86 13.14 2.47
CA ASP A 177 25.77 13.54 3.56
C ASP A 177 25.14 14.60 4.49
N GLN A 178 23.95 15.11 4.16
CA GLN A 178 23.27 16.12 4.97
C GLN A 178 22.74 15.52 6.29
N PRO A 179 22.80 16.29 7.40
CA PRO A 179 22.18 15.85 8.65
C PRO A 179 20.67 15.74 8.48
N GLY A 180 20.10 14.62 8.93
CA GLY A 180 18.66 14.36 8.82
C GLY A 180 18.24 13.70 7.50
N TYR A 181 19.17 13.35 6.62
CA TYR A 181 18.85 12.52 5.46
C TYR A 181 18.29 11.14 5.88
N PRO A 182 17.24 10.62 5.21
CA PRO A 182 16.50 11.19 4.07
C PRO A 182 15.31 12.08 4.46
N ASP A 183 14.98 12.23 5.75
CA ASP A 183 13.74 12.85 6.22
C ASP A 183 13.72 14.39 6.11
N THR A 184 14.88 15.02 6.29
CA THR A 184 15.04 16.48 6.19
C THR A 184 16.21 16.80 5.26
N ILE A 185 15.92 17.52 4.17
CA ILE A 185 16.90 17.83 3.11
C ILE A 185 16.82 19.31 2.79
N ASP A 186 17.96 19.98 2.86
CA ASP A 186 18.15 21.32 2.30
C ASP A 186 18.59 21.18 0.84
N TRP A 187 17.61 21.26 -0.06
CA TRP A 187 17.87 21.12 -1.47
C TRP A 187 18.61 22.35 -2.01
N PRO A 188 19.74 22.19 -2.70
CA PRO A 188 20.42 23.33 -3.31
C PRO A 188 19.49 24.01 -4.33
N ALA A 189 19.60 25.33 -4.46
CA ALA A 189 18.91 26.08 -5.49
C ALA A 189 19.63 25.91 -6.84
N PRO A 190 18.90 25.67 -7.94
CA PRO A 190 19.50 25.69 -9.27
C PRO A 190 20.05 27.09 -9.61
N PRO A 191 21.10 27.19 -10.43
CA PRO A 191 21.54 28.43 -11.05
C PRO A 191 20.46 29.08 -11.95
N ALA A 192 20.70 30.32 -12.39
CA ALA A 192 19.74 31.16 -13.09
C ALA A 192 19.75 30.98 -14.62
#